data_AF-A0AAV0BJW9-F1
#
_entry.id   AF-A0AAV0BJW9-F1
#
_cell.length_a   1.000
_cell.length_b   1.000
_cell.length_c   1.000
_cell.angle_alpha   90.00
_cell.angle_beta   90.00
_cell.angle_gamma   90.00
#
_symmetry.space_group_name_H-M   'P 1'
#
loop_
_entity.id
_entity.type
_entity.pdbx_description
1 polymer ?
#
loop_
_entity_poly.entity_id
_entity_poly.type
_entity_poly.pdbx_seq_one_letter_code
_entity_poly.pdbx_strand_id
1 'polypeptide(L)'
;MRFVEQPHRNYQESEYVGLDVLTVKPEAFLLPGHYIFFPLKRHERFEKMATVIAAEQTEKAFQKQPIFQNSKIKSTGQKAATKDRRWYKDVGLGFKTPAEAINGTYIDKKCPFTGEVSIRGRILTGRVVSTKMTRTIIIRREYLHFVSKYSRYEKRHQNMAVHCSPAFRVEIGDQVTVGQCRPLSKTVRFNVLRVQKSKSSALAKQFGKF
;
A
#
# COMPACT_ATOMS: atom_id res chain seq x y z
N MET A 1 39.23 -43.23 23.77
CA MET A 1 38.35 -43.65 24.89
C MET A 1 37.36 -42.50 25.08
N ARG A 2 36.03 -42.63 25.14
CA ARG A 2 35.12 -43.72 25.56
C ARG A 2 35.32 -44.19 27.01
N PHE A 3 34.62 -43.51 27.92
CA PHE A 3 33.93 -44.07 29.09
C PHE A 3 32.47 -43.57 28.94
N VAL A 4 31.41 -44.38 28.84
CA VAL A 4 30.93 -45.56 29.60
C VAL A 4 30.20 -45.14 30.88
N GLU A 5 29.11 -45.87 31.19
CA GLU A 5 27.92 -45.37 31.89
C GLU A 5 27.89 -45.58 33.43
N GLN A 6 26.90 -44.92 34.05
CA GLN A 6 25.94 -45.29 35.14
C GLN A 6 26.04 -46.69 35.84
N PRO A 7 25.24 -47.03 36.91
CA PRO A 7 24.06 -46.36 37.52
C PRO A 7 24.02 -46.39 39.07
N HIS A 8 22.86 -46.11 39.68
CA HIS A 8 22.21 -46.74 40.88
C HIS A 8 20.97 -45.87 41.23
N ARG A 9 19.71 -46.26 40.95
CA ARG A 9 18.77 -47.14 41.72
C ARG A 9 18.45 -46.68 43.16
N ASN A 10 17.21 -46.69 43.70
CA ASN A 10 15.82 -46.90 43.19
C ASN A 10 14.79 -46.61 44.34
N TYR A 11 13.47 -46.59 44.04
CA TYR A 11 12.31 -46.81 44.97
C TYR A 11 11.99 -45.69 46.01
N GLN A 12 10.77 -45.44 46.54
CA GLN A 12 9.38 -45.99 46.45
C GLN A 12 8.38 -44.94 47.09
N GLU A 13 7.03 -44.93 47.01
CA GLU A 13 6.02 -45.69 46.22
C GLU A 13 4.71 -44.86 45.95
N SER A 14 3.83 -44.65 46.95
CA SER A 14 2.37 -44.33 46.82
C SER A 14 1.83 -43.46 48.01
N GLU A 15 0.59 -42.95 48.16
CA GLU A 15 -0.79 -43.49 47.97
C GLU A 15 -1.94 -42.44 47.79
N TYR A 16 -3.05 -42.89 47.15
CA TYR A 16 -4.51 -42.61 47.32
C TYR A 16 -5.04 -41.24 47.85
N VAL A 17 -5.82 -40.43 47.10
CA VAL A 17 -7.28 -40.50 46.69
C VAL A 17 -8.26 -39.81 47.66
N GLY A 18 -9.13 -38.91 47.15
CA GLY A 18 -10.24 -38.34 47.95
C GLY A 18 -11.09 -37.19 47.35
N LEU A 19 -12.15 -37.56 46.61
CA LEU A 19 -13.49 -36.91 46.50
C LEU A 19 -13.71 -35.47 45.96
N ASP A 20 -14.88 -35.29 45.36
CA ASP A 20 -15.38 -34.11 44.64
C ASP A 20 -15.95 -33.00 45.53
N VAL A 21 -15.83 -31.73 45.10
CA VAL A 21 -16.83 -30.68 45.37
C VAL A 21 -17.03 -29.81 44.13
N LEU A 22 -18.28 -29.49 43.81
CA LEU A 22 -18.67 -28.59 42.71
C LEU A 22 -18.57 -27.09 43.10
N THR A 23 -18.82 -26.23 42.11
CA THR A 23 -19.45 -24.89 42.19
C THR A 23 -18.57 -23.61 42.12
N VAL A 24 -19.29 -22.52 41.77
CA VAL A 24 -18.96 -21.08 41.79
C VAL A 24 -17.92 -20.56 40.77
N LYS A 25 -18.45 -19.86 39.75
CA LYS A 25 -17.71 -18.86 38.98
C LYS A 25 -17.46 -17.63 39.87
N PRO A 26 -16.28 -16.99 39.86
CA PRO A 26 -16.15 -15.64 40.40
C PRO A 26 -16.87 -14.65 39.47
N GLU A 27 -17.90 -13.97 39.99
CA GLU A 27 -18.55 -12.86 39.28
C GLU A 27 -17.64 -11.62 39.26
N ALA A 28 -17.67 -10.87 38.16
CA ALA A 28 -16.87 -9.65 38.02
C ALA A 28 -17.55 -8.49 38.78
N PHE A 29 -17.06 -8.16 39.97
CA PHE A 29 -17.48 -6.98 40.71
C PHE A 29 -17.17 -5.70 39.92
N LEU A 30 -18.22 -5.04 39.42
CA LEU A 30 -18.14 -3.72 38.81
C LEU A 30 -18.05 -2.65 39.91
N LEU A 31 -16.93 -1.91 39.93
CA LEU A 31 -16.87 -0.58 40.54
C LEU A 31 -16.69 0.47 39.43
N PRO A 32 -17.38 1.62 39.52
CA PRO A 32 -17.43 2.59 38.43
C PRO A 32 -16.15 3.44 38.35
N GLY A 33 -15.79 3.86 37.12
CA GLY A 33 -15.00 5.08 36.93
C GLY A 33 -13.51 4.94 36.57
N HIS A 34 -13.01 3.75 36.19
CA HIS A 34 -11.68 3.64 35.55
C HIS A 34 -11.76 2.90 34.20
N TYR A 35 -11.65 3.66 33.11
CA TYR A 35 -11.57 3.12 31.76
C TYR A 35 -10.17 2.55 31.49
N ILE A 36 -10.04 1.22 31.55
CA ILE A 36 -8.85 0.52 31.05
C ILE A 36 -8.85 0.64 29.52
N PHE A 37 -8.23 1.70 28.99
CA PHE A 37 -8.16 1.95 27.55
C PHE A 37 -7.17 0.98 26.90
N PHE A 38 -7.63 -0.24 26.63
CA PHE A 38 -6.92 -1.21 25.80
C PHE A 38 -6.55 -0.54 24.46
N PRO A 39 -5.26 -0.46 24.11
CA PRO A 39 -4.84 0.10 22.83
C PRO A 39 -5.20 -0.90 21.72
N LEU A 40 -6.45 -0.81 21.21
CA LEU A 40 -6.86 -1.52 20.02
C LEU A 40 -5.81 -1.29 18.93
N LYS A 41 -5.34 -2.38 18.31
CA LYS A 41 -4.36 -2.38 17.20
C LYS A 41 -5.00 -1.86 15.89
N ARG A 42 -5.57 -0.65 15.96
CA ARG A 42 -6.49 -0.02 15.00
C ARG A 42 -5.79 0.38 13.70
N HIS A 43 -4.47 0.59 13.73
CA HIS A 43 -3.64 0.98 12.58
C HIS A 43 -3.69 -0.07 11.45
N GLU A 44 -3.41 -1.34 11.76
CA GLU A 44 -3.33 -2.41 10.74
C GLU A 44 -4.65 -2.67 10.01
N ARG A 45 -5.81 -2.43 10.65
CA ARG A 45 -7.12 -2.58 9.99
C ARG A 45 -7.41 -1.39 9.07
N PHE A 46 -7.08 -0.17 9.46
CA PHE A 46 -7.34 1.02 8.63
C PHE A 46 -6.53 1.01 7.32
N GLU A 47 -5.25 0.65 7.39
CA GLU A 47 -4.41 0.46 6.20
C GLU A 47 -4.96 -0.61 5.25
N LYS A 48 -5.44 -1.73 5.80
CA LYS A 48 -6.04 -2.82 5.01
C LYS A 48 -7.39 -2.43 4.41
N MET A 49 -8.27 -1.72 5.11
CA MET A 49 -9.55 -1.27 4.54
C MET A 49 -9.37 -0.25 3.40
N ALA A 50 -8.35 0.61 3.47
CA ALA A 50 -7.96 1.50 2.37
C ALA A 50 -7.43 0.76 1.12
N THR A 51 -7.18 -0.56 1.18
CA THR A 51 -6.90 -1.36 -0.02
C THR A 51 -8.17 -1.71 -0.82
N VAL A 52 -9.30 -1.89 -0.14
CA VAL A 52 -10.52 -2.48 -0.71
C VAL A 52 -11.36 -1.42 -1.43
N ILE A 53 -11.59 -0.27 -0.78
CA ILE A 53 -12.47 0.82 -1.24
C ILE A 53 -12.10 1.34 -2.65
N ALA A 54 -10.82 1.26 -3.04
CA ALA A 54 -10.36 1.71 -4.36
C ALA A 54 -10.56 0.69 -5.50
N ALA A 55 -10.96 -0.54 -5.18
CA ALA A 55 -11.14 -1.66 -6.10
C ALA A 55 -12.62 -2.08 -6.27
N GLU A 56 -13.52 -1.61 -5.42
CA GLU A 56 -14.96 -1.87 -5.49
C GLU A 56 -15.62 -1.15 -6.68
N GLN A 57 -16.70 -1.75 -7.20
CA GLN A 57 -17.52 -1.19 -8.29
C GLN A 57 -18.41 -0.05 -7.74
N THR A 58 -17.77 1.09 -7.48
CA THR A 58 -18.36 2.30 -6.87
C THR A 58 -18.99 3.26 -7.88
N GLU A 59 -18.78 3.04 -9.18
CA GLU A 59 -19.34 3.86 -10.26
C GLU A 59 -20.67 3.25 -10.78
N LYS A 60 -21.65 4.09 -11.14
CA LYS A 60 -23.00 3.66 -11.61
C LYS A 60 -23.00 2.74 -12.84
N ALA A 61 -21.90 2.72 -13.59
CA ALA A 61 -21.74 1.90 -14.79
C ALA A 61 -20.57 0.93 -14.60
N PHE A 62 -20.78 -0.34 -14.95
CA PHE A 62 -19.81 -1.42 -14.79
C PHE A 62 -18.49 -1.10 -15.51
N GLN A 63 -17.46 -0.75 -14.73
CA GLN A 63 -16.13 -0.55 -15.28
C GLN A 63 -15.52 -1.89 -15.67
N LYS A 64 -14.84 -1.91 -16.82
CA LYS A 64 -14.01 -3.02 -17.32
C LYS A 64 -12.81 -2.48 -18.11
N GLN A 65 -11.74 -3.27 -18.18
CA GLN A 65 -10.69 -3.08 -19.19
C GLN A 65 -11.23 -3.45 -20.59
N PRO A 66 -10.60 -3.02 -21.70
CA PRO A 66 -11.00 -3.37 -23.06
C PRO A 66 -10.62 -4.83 -23.43
N ILE A 67 -10.89 -5.77 -22.54
CA ILE A 67 -10.55 -7.19 -22.64
C ILE A 67 -11.85 -7.97 -22.74
N PHE A 68 -11.90 -8.95 -23.64
CA PHE A 68 -13.06 -9.82 -23.75
C PHE A 68 -13.10 -10.83 -22.59
N GLN A 69 -13.99 -10.57 -21.63
CA GLN A 69 -14.13 -11.38 -20.40
C GLN A 69 -14.87 -12.71 -20.63
N ASN A 70 -15.88 -12.74 -21.52
CA ASN A 70 -16.73 -13.92 -21.74
C ASN A 70 -16.12 -14.95 -22.71
N SER A 71 -14.82 -15.23 -22.59
CA SER A 71 -14.18 -16.28 -23.39
C SER A 71 -14.55 -17.66 -22.84
N LYS A 72 -15.53 -18.34 -23.45
CA LYS A 72 -15.90 -19.72 -23.13
C LYS A 72 -14.66 -20.63 -23.16
N ILE A 73 -14.29 -21.16 -22.00
CA ILE A 73 -13.12 -22.06 -21.87
C ILE A 73 -13.49 -23.40 -22.51
N LYS A 74 -12.77 -23.81 -23.55
CA LYS A 74 -12.86 -25.18 -24.09
C LYS A 74 -12.23 -26.13 -23.07
N SER A 75 -13.05 -26.91 -22.37
CA SER A 75 -12.63 -27.77 -21.26
C SER A 75 -11.96 -29.06 -21.75
N THR A 76 -10.64 -29.05 -21.92
CA THR A 76 -9.86 -30.27 -22.22
C THR A 76 -8.46 -30.21 -21.61
N GLY A 77 -8.17 -31.12 -20.67
CA GLY A 77 -6.83 -31.49 -20.20
C GLY A 77 -6.08 -30.49 -19.32
N GLN A 78 -5.98 -29.22 -19.72
CA GLN A 78 -5.16 -28.23 -19.01
C GLN A 78 -5.89 -27.65 -17.81
N LYS A 79 -5.28 -27.74 -16.62
CA LYS A 79 -5.76 -27.04 -15.41
C LYS A 79 -5.76 -25.54 -15.70
N ALA A 80 -6.94 -24.95 -15.84
CA ALA A 80 -7.08 -23.53 -16.11
C ALA A 80 -6.46 -22.73 -14.97
N ALA A 81 -5.28 -22.14 -15.20
CA ALA A 81 -4.65 -21.25 -14.24
C ALA A 81 -5.54 -20.01 -14.09
N THR A 82 -6.26 -19.91 -12.97
CA THR A 82 -7.24 -18.85 -12.64
C THR A 82 -6.57 -17.50 -12.34
N LYS A 83 -5.56 -17.13 -13.13
CA LYS A 83 -5.00 -15.79 -13.17
C LYS A 83 -5.92 -14.92 -14.01
N ASP A 84 -6.60 -13.99 -13.35
CA ASP A 84 -7.44 -13.00 -14.04
C ASP A 84 -6.65 -12.33 -15.17
N ARG A 85 -7.26 -12.25 -16.36
CA ARG A 85 -6.58 -11.88 -17.61
C ARG A 85 -6.48 -10.35 -17.69
N ARG A 86 -5.70 -9.76 -16.81
CA ARG A 86 -5.48 -8.33 -16.72
C ARG A 86 -4.53 -7.83 -17.81
N TRP A 87 -4.90 -6.73 -18.47
CA TRP A 87 -4.03 -6.04 -19.42
C TRP A 87 -3.18 -4.99 -18.71
N TYR A 88 -1.88 -5.10 -18.90
CA TYR A 88 -0.89 -4.11 -18.53
C TYR A 88 0.15 -4.01 -19.66
N LYS A 89 0.93 -2.94 -19.65
CA LYS A 89 2.05 -2.72 -20.56
C LYS A 89 3.24 -2.13 -19.81
N ASP A 90 4.43 -2.29 -20.36
CA ASP A 90 5.55 -1.44 -19.98
C ASP A 90 5.29 0.00 -20.46
N VAL A 91 5.74 0.97 -19.67
CA VAL A 91 5.73 2.41 -19.98
C VAL A 91 7.04 2.82 -20.67
N GLY A 92 8.08 1.98 -20.57
CA GLY A 92 9.42 2.26 -21.09
C GLY A 92 10.17 3.26 -20.21
N LEU A 93 11.20 3.89 -20.80
CA LEU A 93 12.04 4.91 -20.15
C LEU A 93 12.69 4.41 -18.82
N GLY A 94 12.86 3.09 -18.67
CA GLY A 94 13.46 2.45 -17.49
C GLY A 94 12.54 2.29 -16.27
N PHE A 95 11.24 2.60 -16.37
CA PHE A 95 10.31 2.48 -15.24
C PHE A 95 9.68 1.08 -15.16
N LYS A 96 9.99 0.33 -14.09
CA LYS A 96 9.35 -0.96 -13.83
C LYS A 96 7.86 -0.79 -13.50
N THR A 97 7.01 -1.60 -14.14
CA THR A 97 5.59 -1.75 -13.79
C THR A 97 5.41 -2.20 -12.33
N PRO A 98 4.62 -1.51 -11.49
CA PRO A 98 4.45 -1.90 -10.09
C PRO A 98 3.61 -3.19 -9.97
N ALA A 99 3.89 -4.02 -8.96
CA ALA A 99 3.18 -5.28 -8.75
C ALA A 99 1.66 -5.09 -8.51
N GLU A 100 1.26 -3.98 -7.86
CA GLU A 100 -0.15 -3.60 -7.71
C GLU A 100 -0.84 -3.36 -9.08
N ALA A 101 -0.13 -2.97 -10.14
CA ALA A 101 -0.70 -2.81 -11.47
C ALA A 101 -0.84 -4.14 -12.24
N ILE A 102 0.02 -5.13 -11.97
CA ILE A 102 0.00 -6.46 -12.60
C ILE A 102 -1.05 -7.37 -11.95
N ASN A 103 -1.14 -7.33 -10.62
CA ASN A 103 -1.95 -8.27 -9.82
C ASN A 103 -3.21 -7.64 -9.20
N GLY A 104 -3.33 -6.30 -9.15
CA GLY A 104 -4.48 -5.62 -8.56
C GLY A 104 -5.70 -5.59 -9.48
N THR A 105 -6.90 -5.47 -8.90
CA THR A 105 -8.18 -5.54 -9.62
C THR A 105 -8.73 -4.19 -10.09
N TYR A 106 -8.20 -3.06 -9.59
CA TYR A 106 -8.70 -1.71 -9.90
C TYR A 106 -8.78 -1.44 -11.41
N ILE A 107 -9.70 -0.54 -11.81
CA ILE A 107 -9.89 -0.16 -13.21
C ILE A 107 -9.74 1.36 -13.34
N ASP A 108 -8.77 1.78 -14.16
CA ASP A 108 -8.44 3.19 -14.36
C ASP A 108 -7.96 3.43 -15.80
N LYS A 109 -8.80 4.10 -16.60
CA LYS A 109 -8.55 4.44 -18.01
C LYS A 109 -7.41 5.47 -18.17
N LYS A 110 -7.08 6.21 -17.12
CA LYS A 110 -6.02 7.24 -17.08
C LYS A 110 -4.68 6.71 -16.56
N CYS A 111 -4.63 5.46 -16.10
CA CYS A 111 -3.40 4.78 -15.65
C CYS A 111 -2.37 4.69 -16.80
N PRO A 112 -1.07 4.93 -16.54
CA PRO A 112 -0.03 4.72 -17.55
C PRO A 112 0.29 3.24 -17.78
N PHE A 113 0.08 2.35 -16.81
CA PHE A 113 0.43 0.91 -16.90
C PHE A 113 -0.71 0.02 -17.40
N THR A 114 -1.96 0.30 -16.99
CA THR A 114 -3.14 -0.55 -17.23
C THR A 114 -4.23 0.17 -18.03
N GLY A 115 -3.86 1.29 -18.66
CA GLY A 115 -4.73 2.19 -19.41
C GLY A 115 -4.05 2.77 -20.65
N GLU A 116 -4.83 3.44 -21.49
CA GLU A 116 -4.39 3.93 -22.80
C GLU A 116 -3.76 5.34 -22.71
N VAL A 117 -2.84 5.51 -21.77
CA VAL A 117 -2.01 6.72 -21.64
C VAL A 117 -0.57 6.37 -21.99
N SER A 118 -0.01 7.06 -22.99
CA SER A 118 1.42 7.04 -23.29
C SER A 118 2.14 8.14 -22.52
N ILE A 119 3.31 7.86 -21.98
CA ILE A 119 4.19 8.85 -21.35
C ILE A 119 5.20 9.35 -22.38
N ARG A 120 5.33 10.67 -22.54
CA ARG A 120 6.16 11.30 -23.57
C ARG A 120 6.44 12.77 -23.23
N GLY A 121 7.65 13.24 -23.53
CA GLY A 121 8.11 14.58 -23.16
C GLY A 121 8.77 14.61 -21.78
N ARG A 122 8.50 15.65 -20.99
CA ARG A 122 9.24 15.95 -19.75
C ARG A 122 8.91 14.96 -18.62
N ILE A 123 9.92 14.30 -18.07
CA ILE A 123 9.86 13.67 -16.75
C ILE A 123 10.30 14.70 -15.72
N LEU A 124 9.52 14.84 -14.65
CA LEU A 124 9.74 15.82 -13.58
C LEU A 124 9.67 15.13 -12.20
N THR A 125 10.27 15.75 -11.20
CA THR A 125 10.17 15.34 -9.80
C THR A 125 9.58 16.46 -8.95
N GLY A 126 8.85 16.09 -7.88
CA GLY A 126 8.27 17.03 -6.92
C GLY A 126 7.79 16.33 -5.65
N ARG A 127 7.46 17.11 -4.60
CA ARG A 127 6.88 16.60 -3.36
C ARG A 127 5.37 16.66 -3.40
N VAL A 128 4.69 15.68 -2.81
CA VAL A 128 3.22 15.65 -2.74
C VAL A 128 2.73 16.56 -1.62
N VAL A 129 1.85 17.50 -1.94
CA VAL A 129 1.29 18.47 -0.99
C VAL A 129 -0.17 18.15 -0.64
N SER A 130 -0.93 17.60 -1.58
CA SER A 130 -2.34 17.26 -1.34
C SER A 130 -2.77 16.03 -2.14
N THR A 131 -3.46 15.12 -1.46
CA THR A 131 -4.08 13.90 -1.98
C THR A 131 -5.62 13.98 -1.91
N LYS A 132 -6.19 15.17 -1.63
CA LYS A 132 -7.64 15.38 -1.38
C LYS A 132 -8.56 15.13 -2.59
N MET A 133 -8.02 14.97 -3.80
CA MET A 133 -8.81 14.76 -5.02
C MET A 133 -8.80 13.28 -5.43
N THR A 134 -9.93 12.79 -5.94
CA THR A 134 -10.04 11.39 -6.38
C THR A 134 -9.06 11.08 -7.53
N ARG A 135 -8.20 10.07 -7.31
CA ARG A 135 -7.16 9.60 -8.25
C ARG A 135 -6.23 10.72 -8.78
N THR A 136 -6.15 11.87 -8.11
CA THR A 136 -5.38 13.05 -8.55
C THR A 136 -4.64 13.68 -7.37
N ILE A 137 -3.35 13.98 -7.53
CA ILE A 137 -2.53 14.58 -6.48
C ILE A 137 -2.00 15.94 -6.94
N ILE A 138 -1.81 16.85 -5.98
CA ILE A 138 -1.09 18.11 -6.20
C ILE A 138 0.36 17.91 -5.74
N ILE A 139 1.29 17.99 -6.69
CA ILE A 139 2.72 18.06 -6.40
C ILE A 139 3.17 19.51 -6.36
N ARG A 140 4.18 19.82 -5.54
CA ARG A 140 4.89 21.09 -5.51
C ARG A 140 6.34 20.87 -5.93
N ARG A 141 6.80 21.72 -6.85
CA ARG A 141 8.18 21.79 -7.32
C ARG A 141 8.76 23.10 -6.83
N GLU A 142 9.68 23.03 -5.89
CA GLU A 142 10.40 24.20 -5.37
C GLU A 142 11.71 24.35 -6.15
N TYR A 143 12.07 25.58 -6.51
CA TYR A 143 13.29 25.88 -7.24
C TYR A 143 13.80 27.26 -6.88
N LEU A 144 15.12 27.44 -7.03
CA LEU A 144 15.76 28.73 -6.87
C LEU A 144 15.73 29.46 -8.22
N HIS A 145 15.18 30.66 -8.24
CA HIS A 145 15.23 31.56 -9.38
C HIS A 145 16.33 32.60 -9.16
N PHE A 146 17.17 32.82 -10.16
CA PHE A 146 18.33 33.72 -10.06
C PHE A 146 17.95 35.14 -10.50
N VAL A 147 18.23 36.13 -9.66
CA VAL A 147 17.99 37.55 -9.96
C VAL A 147 19.33 38.20 -10.33
N SER A 148 19.59 38.27 -11.63
CA SER A 148 20.87 38.71 -12.21
C SER A 148 21.38 40.04 -11.63
N LYS A 149 20.51 41.06 -11.56
CA LYS A 149 20.85 42.40 -11.02
C LYS A 149 21.48 42.38 -9.62
N TYR A 150 21.14 41.39 -8.79
CA TYR A 150 21.58 41.32 -7.39
C TYR A 150 22.45 40.09 -7.09
N SER A 151 22.73 39.25 -8.10
CA SER A 151 23.42 37.95 -7.96
C SER A 151 22.90 37.06 -6.82
N ARG A 152 21.59 37.10 -6.55
CA ARG A 152 20.92 36.38 -5.45
C ARG A 152 19.87 35.42 -5.99
N TYR A 153 19.59 34.38 -5.20
CA TYR A 153 18.54 33.41 -5.48
C TYR A 153 17.31 33.65 -4.61
N GLU A 154 16.13 33.67 -5.23
CA GLU A 154 14.84 33.68 -4.54
C GLU A 154 14.18 32.28 -4.61
N LYS A 155 13.42 31.91 -3.58
CA LYS A 155 12.69 30.62 -3.53
C LYS A 155 11.35 30.75 -4.24
N ARG A 156 11.22 30.19 -5.44
CA ARG A 156 9.94 30.06 -6.15
C ARG A 156 9.41 28.63 -6.04
N HIS A 157 8.11 28.47 -6.23
CA HIS A 157 7.48 27.15 -6.33
C HIS A 157 6.39 27.13 -7.39
N GLN A 158 6.13 25.96 -7.95
CA GLN A 158 5.01 25.69 -8.84
C GLN A 158 4.23 24.46 -8.36
N ASN A 159 2.92 24.60 -8.29
CA ASN A 159 2.00 23.49 -7.98
C ASN A 159 1.50 22.88 -9.29
N MET A 160 1.46 21.55 -9.39
CA MET A 160 1.06 20.83 -10.58
C MET A 160 0.06 19.72 -10.23
N ALA A 161 -1.04 19.63 -10.97
CA ALA A 161 -2.02 18.55 -10.83
C ALA A 161 -1.58 17.33 -11.66
N VAL A 162 -1.51 16.17 -11.02
CA VAL A 162 -0.97 14.92 -11.57
C VAL A 162 -1.95 13.78 -11.33
N HIS A 163 -2.22 12.98 -12.36
CA HIS A 163 -3.02 11.75 -12.20
C HIS A 163 -2.20 10.70 -11.43
N CYS A 164 -2.77 10.18 -10.35
CA CYS A 164 -2.19 9.08 -9.59
C CYS A 164 -3.00 7.81 -9.84
N SER A 165 -2.35 6.80 -10.42
CA SER A 165 -2.99 5.50 -10.57
C SER A 165 -3.24 4.86 -9.20
N PRO A 166 -4.32 4.07 -9.02
CA PRO A 166 -4.56 3.33 -7.78
C PRO A 166 -3.47 2.32 -7.40
N ALA A 167 -2.54 1.96 -8.31
CA ALA A 167 -1.36 1.14 -8.03
C ALA A 167 -0.23 1.86 -7.26
N PHE A 168 -0.52 3.02 -6.65
CA PHE A 168 0.43 3.79 -5.84
C PHE A 168 -0.24 4.36 -4.59
N ARG A 169 0.21 3.88 -3.42
CA ARG A 169 -0.16 4.40 -2.10
C ARG A 169 0.69 5.62 -1.75
N VAL A 170 0.20 6.80 -2.13
CA VAL A 170 0.88 8.09 -1.98
C VAL A 170 0.42 8.81 -0.73
N GLU A 171 1.38 9.26 0.10
CA GLU A 171 1.12 10.11 1.27
C GLU A 171 1.60 11.55 1.03
N ILE A 172 1.19 12.46 1.92
CA ILE A 172 1.65 13.86 1.88
C ILE A 172 3.12 13.90 2.33
N GLY A 173 3.96 14.63 1.59
CA GLY A 173 5.41 14.69 1.81
C GLY A 173 6.24 13.69 1.00
N ASP A 174 5.62 12.67 0.39
CA ASP A 174 6.32 11.74 -0.50
C ASP A 174 6.93 12.45 -1.71
N GLN A 175 8.08 11.95 -2.18
CA GLN A 175 8.74 12.44 -3.38
C GLN A 175 8.29 11.59 -4.58
N VAL A 176 7.70 12.20 -5.61
CA VAL A 176 7.20 11.48 -6.78
C VAL A 176 7.94 11.87 -8.05
N THR A 177 8.13 10.88 -8.93
CA THR A 177 8.57 11.05 -10.31
C THR A 177 7.34 10.98 -11.21
N VAL A 178 7.14 12.01 -12.03
CA VAL A 178 5.94 12.19 -12.86
C VAL A 178 6.32 12.39 -14.32
N GLY A 179 5.59 11.75 -15.23
CA GLY A 179 5.81 11.82 -16.67
C GLY A 179 4.74 12.65 -17.35
N GLN A 180 5.13 13.52 -18.27
CA GLN A 180 4.22 14.23 -19.16
C GLN A 180 3.43 13.24 -20.03
N CYS A 181 2.16 13.55 -20.29
CA CYS A 181 1.26 12.72 -21.08
C CYS A 181 0.32 13.59 -21.95
N ARG A 182 -0.62 12.96 -22.68
CA ARG A 182 -1.75 13.68 -23.29
C ARG A 182 -2.61 14.35 -22.19
N PRO A 183 -3.29 15.48 -22.46
CA PRO A 183 -4.22 16.07 -21.48
C PRO A 183 -5.28 15.06 -21.01
N LEU A 184 -5.46 14.96 -19.69
CA LEU A 184 -6.43 14.06 -19.03
C LEU A 184 -7.55 14.81 -18.30
N SER A 185 -7.40 16.13 -18.15
CA SER A 185 -8.41 17.11 -17.72
C SER A 185 -7.96 18.52 -18.10
N LYS A 186 -8.74 19.56 -17.74
CA LYS A 186 -8.37 20.98 -17.91
C LYS A 186 -6.98 21.31 -17.35
N THR A 187 -6.59 20.69 -16.23
CA THR A 187 -5.31 20.91 -15.54
C THR A 187 -4.31 19.77 -15.72
N VAL A 188 -4.76 18.52 -15.61
CA VAL A 188 -3.87 17.33 -15.53
C VAL A 188 -3.28 16.97 -16.89
N ARG A 189 -1.95 17.05 -16.99
CA ARG A 189 -1.12 16.71 -18.16
C ARG A 189 0.09 15.84 -17.80
N PHE A 190 0.09 15.28 -16.59
CA PHE A 190 1.17 14.48 -16.02
C PHE A 190 0.59 13.30 -15.23
N ASN A 191 1.28 12.17 -15.26
CA ASN A 191 0.97 10.96 -14.47
C ASN A 191 2.12 10.62 -13.53
N VAL A 192 1.81 10.04 -12.36
CA VAL A 192 2.83 9.43 -11.49
C VAL A 192 3.40 8.17 -12.17
N LEU A 193 4.74 8.05 -12.21
CA LEU A 193 5.47 6.89 -12.72
C LEU A 193 6.15 6.08 -11.61
N ARG A 194 6.62 6.77 -10.56
CA ARG A 194 7.32 6.17 -9.43
C ARG A 194 7.12 7.02 -8.19
N VAL A 195 6.79 6.36 -7.08
CA VAL A 195 6.83 6.95 -5.74
C VAL A 195 8.18 6.64 -5.11
N GLN A 196 8.78 7.62 -4.45
CA GLN A 196 9.90 7.45 -3.54
C GLN A 196 9.37 7.82 -2.15
N LYS A 197 9.05 6.79 -1.35
CA LYS A 197 8.60 6.98 0.04
C LYS A 197 9.60 7.83 0.80
N SER A 198 9.13 8.82 1.53
CA SER A 198 10.02 9.67 2.33
C SER A 198 10.74 8.82 3.39
N LYS A 199 12.09 8.88 3.45
CA LYS A 199 12.91 8.09 4.39
C LYS A 199 12.76 8.53 5.87
N SER A 200 11.84 9.45 6.14
CA SER A 200 11.40 9.92 7.46
C SER A 200 10.46 8.95 8.20
N SER A 201 10.20 7.76 7.64
CA SER A 201 9.65 6.62 8.39
C SER A 201 10.62 6.20 9.51
N ALA A 202 10.42 6.75 10.72
CA ALA A 202 11.38 6.69 11.81
C ALA A 202 11.75 5.28 12.30
N LEU A 203 10.94 4.26 11.99
CA LEU A 203 11.18 2.84 12.29
C LEU A 203 12.62 2.38 11.99
N ALA A 204 13.23 2.82 10.88
CA ALA A 204 14.58 2.39 10.50
C ALA A 204 15.72 2.95 11.38
N LYS A 205 15.41 3.81 12.35
CA LYS A 205 16.35 4.34 13.36
C LYS A 205 15.79 4.30 14.80
N GLN A 206 14.52 3.96 14.98
CA GLN A 206 13.94 3.68 16.28
C GLN A 206 14.22 2.21 16.64
N PHE A 207 15.34 2.00 17.34
CA PHE A 207 15.52 0.76 18.11
C PHE A 207 14.32 0.61 19.06
N GLY A 208 13.69 -0.57 19.05
CA GLY A 208 12.70 -0.89 20.06
C GLY A 208 13.33 -0.83 21.45
N LYS A 209 12.62 -0.29 22.44
CA LYS A 209 13.03 -0.48 23.83
C LYS A 209 12.91 -1.98 24.14
N PHE A 210 14.00 -2.53 24.66
CA PHE A 210 14.05 -3.83 25.34
C PHE A 210 13.39 -3.69 26.72
#